data_AF-A0A812JN78-F1
#
_entry.id   AF-A0A812JN78-F1
#
_cell.length_a   1.000
_cell.length_b   1.000
_cell.length_c   1.000
_cell.angle_alpha   90.00
_cell.angle_beta   90.00
_cell.angle_gamma   90.00
#
_symmetry.space_group_name_H-M   'P 1'
#
loop_
_entity.id
_entity.type
_entity.pdbx_description
1 polymer ?
#
loop_
_entity_poly.entity_id
_entity_poly.type
_entity_poly.pdbx_seq_one_letter_code
_entity_poly.pdbx_strand_id
1 'polypeptide(L)'
;MCAALQQLRAAGVQLLASSDAGAIPGLPHDALRGGIEVLAEMARMTPVDALKAATSTSADVLGLETECGRLLPHLSADFLVVAGNPTEDLSALGRLALVVAAGSRVEPQAPPPPWPKIARQSRPRARPSRRIA
;
A
#
# COMPACT_ATOMS: atom_id res chain seq x y z
N MET A 1 -11.38 -18.22 5.02
CA MET A 1 -11.98 -17.13 4.23
C MET A 1 -12.19 -15.93 5.15
N CYS A 2 -11.60 -14.76 4.87
CA CYS A 2 -11.61 -13.62 5.80
C CYS A 2 -12.90 -12.80 5.63
N ALA A 3 -13.92 -13.09 6.45
CA ALA A 3 -15.21 -12.42 6.39
C ALA A 3 -15.15 -10.92 6.70
N ALA A 4 -14.14 -10.49 7.48
CA ALA A 4 -14.04 -9.11 7.98
C ALA A 4 -13.93 -8.06 6.87
N LEU A 5 -13.09 -8.28 5.86
CA LEU A 5 -12.93 -7.31 4.76
C LEU A 5 -14.21 -7.16 3.92
N GLN A 6 -14.93 -8.27 3.70
CA GLN A 6 -16.21 -8.25 2.98
C GLN A 6 -17.29 -7.54 3.80
N GLN A 7 -17.33 -7.77 5.12
CA GLN A 7 -18.25 -7.08 6.02
C GLN A 7 -18.00 -5.57 6.05
N LEU A 8 -16.74 -5.15 6.14
CA LEU A 8 -16.36 -3.73 6.08
C LEU A 8 -16.80 -3.10 4.75
N ARG A 9 -16.53 -3.77 3.62
CA ARG A 9 -16.95 -3.30 2.30
C ARG A 9 -18.48 -3.22 2.18
N ALA A 10 -19.20 -4.22 2.68
CA ALA A 10 -20.67 -4.23 2.69
C ALA A 10 -21.27 -3.12 3.59
N ALA A 11 -20.55 -2.71 4.62
CA ALA A 11 -20.90 -1.58 5.48
C ALA A 11 -20.52 -0.21 4.87
N GLY A 12 -19.95 -0.17 3.66
CA GLY A 12 -19.54 1.07 3.01
C GLY A 12 -18.21 1.64 3.51
N VAL A 13 -17.42 0.86 4.27
CA VAL A 13 -16.08 1.29 4.72
C VAL A 13 -15.13 1.26 3.52
N GLN A 14 -14.41 2.36 3.34
CA GLN A 14 -13.41 2.51 2.29
C GLN A 14 -12.16 1.69 2.65
N LEU A 15 -11.79 0.76 1.78
CA LEU A 15 -10.59 -0.07 1.95
C LEU A 15 -9.50 0.42 1.01
N LEU A 16 -8.28 0.54 1.53
CA LEU A 16 -7.08 0.96 0.79
C LEU A 16 -6.07 -0.17 0.74
N ALA A 17 -5.29 -0.24 -0.34
CA ALA A 17 -4.19 -1.19 -0.46
C ALA A 17 -3.00 -0.73 0.38
N SER A 18 -2.40 -1.63 1.14
CA SER A 18 -1.17 -1.41 1.90
C SER A 18 -0.41 -2.73 2.04
N SER A 19 0.92 -2.65 2.08
CA SER A 19 1.78 -3.78 2.45
C SER A 19 2.14 -3.81 3.94
N ASP A 20 2.05 -2.68 4.65
CA ASP A 20 2.62 -2.50 5.99
C ASP A 20 4.14 -2.79 6.04
N ALA A 21 4.83 -2.56 4.91
CA ALA A 21 6.26 -2.75 4.80
C ALA A 21 7.02 -1.85 5.78
N GLY A 22 7.90 -2.48 6.57
CA GLY A 22 8.69 -1.86 7.63
C GLY A 22 8.11 -1.97 9.04
N ALA A 23 6.81 -2.23 9.19
CA ALA A 23 6.25 -2.69 10.47
C ALA A 23 6.40 -4.20 10.63
N ILE A 24 6.22 -4.95 9.53
CA ILE A 24 6.40 -6.41 9.48
C ILE A 24 7.88 -6.72 9.23
N PRO A 25 8.59 -7.37 10.18
CA PRO A 25 10.00 -7.70 10.01
C PRO A 25 10.23 -8.59 8.77
N GLY A 26 11.05 -8.11 7.85
CA GLY A 26 11.45 -8.85 6.65
C GLY A 26 10.51 -8.72 5.45
N LEU A 27 9.41 -7.96 5.54
CA LEU A 27 8.56 -7.68 4.38
C LEU A 27 9.23 -6.62 3.47
N PRO A 28 9.46 -6.92 2.18
CA PRO A 28 10.05 -5.96 1.24
C PRO A 28 9.16 -4.72 1.01
N HIS A 29 9.78 -3.56 0.74
CA HIS A 29 9.06 -2.31 0.48
C HIS A 29 8.33 -2.26 -0.86
N ASP A 30 8.73 -3.10 -1.82
CA ASP A 30 8.09 -3.28 -3.12
C ASP A 30 6.89 -4.26 -3.06
N ALA A 31 6.51 -4.75 -1.88
CA ALA A 31 5.46 -5.75 -1.70
C ALA A 31 4.00 -5.21 -1.81
N LEU A 32 3.78 -3.94 -2.18
CA LEU A 32 2.43 -3.35 -2.26
C LEU A 32 1.50 -4.13 -3.19
N ARG A 33 2.05 -4.77 -4.23
CA ARG A 33 1.32 -5.65 -5.14
C ARG A 33 0.49 -6.70 -4.41
N GLY A 34 1.05 -7.31 -3.36
CA GLY A 34 0.33 -8.31 -2.55
C GLY A 34 -0.88 -7.73 -1.82
N GLY A 35 -0.81 -6.47 -1.39
CA GLY A 35 -1.95 -5.76 -0.78
C GLY A 35 -3.11 -5.55 -1.77
N ILE A 36 -2.79 -5.28 -3.05
CA ILE A 36 -3.79 -5.16 -4.11
C ILE A 36 -4.47 -6.51 -4.36
N GLU A 37 -3.68 -7.59 -4.44
CA GLU A 37 -4.21 -8.95 -4.62
C GLU A 37 -5.10 -9.38 -3.45
N VAL A 38 -4.71 -9.05 -2.22
CA VAL A 38 -5.52 -9.30 -1.02
C VAL A 38 -6.90 -8.62 -1.13
N LEU A 39 -6.98 -7.39 -1.61
CA LEU A 39 -8.28 -6.71 -1.79
C LEU A 39 -9.13 -7.39 -2.87
N ALA A 40 -8.52 -7.83 -3.98
CA ALA A 40 -9.23 -8.56 -5.02
C ALA A 40 -9.76 -9.92 -4.50
N GLU A 41 -8.90 -10.71 -3.86
CA GLU A 41 -9.23 -12.07 -3.44
C GLU A 41 -10.10 -12.11 -2.19
N MET A 42 -9.70 -11.39 -1.13
CA MET A 42 -10.30 -11.48 0.19
C MET A 42 -11.47 -10.51 0.35
N ALA A 43 -11.35 -9.28 -0.15
CA ALA A 43 -12.44 -8.28 -0.12
C ALA A 43 -13.38 -8.35 -1.34
N ARG A 44 -13.11 -9.26 -2.30
CA ARG A 44 -13.90 -9.48 -3.52
C ARG A 44 -14.07 -8.22 -4.36
N MET A 45 -13.02 -7.40 -4.39
CA MET A 45 -12.95 -6.25 -5.29
C MET A 45 -12.68 -6.72 -6.73
N THR A 46 -13.24 -5.99 -7.70
CA THR A 46 -12.81 -6.14 -9.09
C THR A 46 -11.35 -5.68 -9.23
N PRO A 47 -10.61 -6.11 -10.28
CA PRO A 47 -9.26 -5.58 -10.52
C PRO A 47 -9.22 -4.05 -10.57
N VAL A 48 -10.21 -3.43 -11.21
CA VAL A 48 -10.34 -1.96 -11.27
C VAL A 48 -10.52 -1.34 -9.90
N ASP A 49 -11.39 -1.90 -9.05
CA ASP A 49 -11.61 -1.39 -7.69
C ASP A 49 -10.34 -1.54 -6.83
N ALA A 50 -9.63 -2.66 -6.95
CA ALA A 50 -8.38 -2.89 -6.24
C ALA A 50 -7.27 -1.92 -6.70
N LEU A 51 -7.18 -1.63 -8.00
CA LEU A 51 -6.28 -0.62 -8.54
C LEU A 51 -6.62 0.78 -8.04
N LYS A 52 -7.91 1.15 -8.00
CA LYS A 52 -8.36 2.43 -7.42
C LYS A 52 -7.98 2.55 -5.94
N ALA A 53 -8.18 1.47 -5.18
CA ALA A 53 -7.79 1.37 -3.77
C ALA A 53 -6.27 1.52 -3.51
N ALA A 54 -5.44 1.38 -4.55
CA ALA A 54 -4.00 1.65 -4.49
C ALA A 54 -3.59 2.99 -5.13
N THR A 55 -4.52 3.69 -5.78
CA THR A 55 -4.25 4.90 -6.57
C THR A 55 -5.22 6.01 -6.19
N SER A 56 -6.25 6.26 -7.00
CA SER A 56 -7.16 7.39 -6.89
C SER A 56 -7.84 7.47 -5.52
N THR A 57 -8.29 6.33 -4.99
CA THR A 57 -8.99 6.25 -3.70
C THR A 57 -8.05 6.53 -2.54
N SER A 58 -6.78 6.09 -2.62
CA SER A 58 -5.77 6.43 -1.61
C SER A 58 -5.40 7.91 -1.67
N ALA A 59 -5.26 8.48 -2.87
CA ALA A 59 -4.99 9.91 -3.03
C ALA A 59 -6.10 10.74 -2.38
N ASP A 60 -7.37 10.40 -2.62
CA ASP A 60 -8.51 11.12 -2.02
C ASP A 60 -8.52 11.05 -0.48
N VAL A 61 -8.23 9.88 0.09
CA VAL A 61 -8.22 9.71 1.56
C VAL A 61 -7.02 10.42 2.21
N LEU A 62 -5.91 10.54 1.48
CA LEU A 62 -4.70 11.21 1.96
C LEU A 62 -4.70 12.73 1.69
N GLY A 63 -5.71 13.27 0.99
CA GLY A 63 -5.77 14.68 0.61
C GLY A 63 -4.77 15.06 -0.49
N LEU A 64 -4.46 14.12 -1.39
CA LEU A 64 -3.51 14.24 -2.49
C LEU A 64 -4.19 14.19 -3.87
N GLU A 65 -5.52 14.32 -3.94
CA GLU A 65 -6.30 14.18 -5.16
C GLU A 65 -5.99 15.25 -6.21
N THR A 66 -5.45 16.39 -5.79
CA THR A 66 -4.98 17.48 -6.65
C THR A 66 -3.50 17.37 -7.03
N GLU A 67 -2.81 16.35 -6.52
CA GLU A 67 -1.38 16.12 -6.77
C GLU A 67 -1.12 14.83 -7.56
N CYS A 68 -1.77 13.72 -7.21
CA CYS A 68 -1.47 12.41 -7.79
C CYS A 68 -2.65 11.40 -7.76
N GLY A 69 -2.36 10.14 -8.11
CA GLY A 69 -3.31 9.02 -8.05
C GLY A 69 -4.22 8.88 -9.27
N ARG A 70 -4.12 9.78 -10.26
CA ARG A 70 -4.89 9.76 -11.52
C ARG A 70 -4.02 10.21 -12.68
N LEU A 71 -4.34 9.72 -13.88
CA LEU A 71 -3.71 10.16 -15.13
C LEU A 71 -4.54 11.30 -15.74
N LEU A 72 -4.36 12.52 -15.21
CA LEU A 72 -5.02 13.73 -15.68
C LEU A 72 -4.00 14.85 -15.92
N PRO A 73 -4.28 15.79 -16.83
CA PRO A 73 -3.45 16.98 -16.97
C PRO A 73 -3.30 17.72 -15.64
N HIS A 74 -2.15 18.34 -15.43
CA HIS A 74 -1.78 19.15 -14.25
C HIS A 74 -1.53 18.39 -12.95
N LEU A 75 -1.69 17.05 -12.92
CA LEU A 75 -1.20 16.22 -11.82
C LEU A 75 0.26 15.82 -12.04
N SER A 76 0.92 15.37 -10.97
CA SER A 76 2.25 14.79 -11.03
C SER A 76 2.27 13.59 -12.00
N ALA A 77 3.33 13.52 -12.80
CA ALA A 77 3.55 12.41 -13.73
C ALA A 77 4.09 11.19 -12.99
N ASP A 78 3.22 10.56 -12.19
CA ASP A 78 3.46 9.34 -11.42
C ASP A 78 2.68 8.18 -12.05
N PHE A 79 3.38 7.36 -12.83
CA PHE A 79 2.76 6.23 -13.51
C PHE A 79 3.73 5.09 -13.76
N LEU A 80 3.16 3.92 -14.02
CA LEU A 80 3.88 2.73 -14.44
C LEU A 80 3.29 2.19 -15.73
N VAL A 81 4.13 1.55 -16.53
CA VAL A 81 3.75 0.79 -17.73
C VAL A 81 4.04 -0.67 -17.44
N VAL A 82 3.07 -1.53 -17.75
CA VAL A 82 3.15 -2.98 -17.55
C VAL A 82 2.86 -3.73 -18.85
N ALA A 83 3.44 -4.92 -18.98
CA ALA A 83 3.09 -5.83 -20.06
C ALA A 83 1.79 -6.60 -19.71
N GLY A 84 0.71 -6.29 -20.43
CA GLY A 84 -0.62 -6.88 -20.26
C GLY A 84 -1.65 -5.86 -19.75
N ASN A 85 -2.88 -6.32 -19.48
CA ASN A 85 -3.96 -5.47 -19.01
C ASN A 85 -4.23 -5.68 -17.50
N PRO A 86 -3.80 -4.77 -16.61
CA PRO A 86 -4.03 -4.90 -15.17
C PRO A 86 -5.49 -4.72 -14.75
N THR A 87 -6.36 -4.18 -15.62
CA THR A 87 -7.80 -4.08 -15.32
C THR A 87 -8.54 -5.41 -15.48
N GLU A 88 -7.88 -6.40 -16.08
CA GLU A 88 -8.40 -7.76 -16.28
C GLU A 88 -7.59 -8.78 -15.46
N ASP A 89 -6.26 -8.61 -15.40
CA ASP A 89 -5.34 -9.52 -14.74
C ASP A 89 -4.29 -8.75 -13.91
N LEU A 90 -4.45 -8.78 -12.58
CA LEU A 90 -3.52 -8.14 -11.64
C LEU A 90 -2.11 -8.75 -11.68
N SER A 91 -1.91 -9.94 -12.27
CA SER A 91 -0.58 -10.51 -12.53
C SER A 91 0.29 -9.59 -13.41
N ALA A 92 -0.33 -8.75 -14.25
CA ALA A 92 0.35 -7.76 -15.08
C ALA A 92 1.21 -6.79 -14.26
N LEU A 93 0.83 -6.49 -13.01
CA LEU A 93 1.62 -5.61 -12.13
C LEU A 93 3.02 -6.16 -11.81
N GLY A 94 3.27 -7.46 -12.02
CA GLY A 94 4.61 -8.05 -11.87
C GLY A 94 5.49 -7.92 -13.12
N ARG A 95 4.95 -7.42 -14.24
CA ARG A 95 5.65 -7.31 -15.53
C ARG A 95 5.88 -5.84 -15.90
N LEU A 96 6.58 -5.12 -15.03
CA LEU A 96 6.90 -3.69 -15.20
C LEU A 96 7.83 -3.47 -16.41
N ALA A 97 7.47 -2.50 -17.25
CA ALA A 97 8.25 -2.06 -18.41
C ALA A 97 8.85 -0.66 -18.20
N LEU A 98 8.16 0.20 -17.45
CA LEU A 98 8.60 1.56 -17.14
C LEU A 98 7.98 2.03 -15.82
N VAL A 99 8.74 2.77 -15.03
CA VAL A 99 8.24 3.55 -13.90
C VAL A 99 8.66 4.99 -14.12
N VAL A 100 7.71 5.91 -13.96
CA VAL A 100 7.93 7.36 -13.98
C VAL A 100 7.43 7.92 -12.67
N ALA A 101 8.28 8.67 -11.97
CA ALA A 101 7.94 9.37 -10.75
C ALA A 101 8.29 10.86 -10.91
N ALA A 102 7.34 11.75 -10.61
CA ALA A 102 7.47 13.19 -10.80
C ALA A 102 8.04 13.57 -12.19
N GLY A 103 7.64 12.85 -13.24
CA GLY A 103 8.08 13.09 -14.62
C GLY A 103 9.47 12.54 -14.98
N SER A 104 10.15 11.87 -14.05
CA SER A 104 11.47 11.26 -14.29
C SER A 104 11.37 9.74 -14.33
N ARG A 105 12.07 9.10 -15.28
CA ARG A 105 12.18 7.64 -15.33
C ARG A 105 12.95 7.14 -14.10
N VAL A 106 12.42 6.11 -13.45
CA VAL A 106 13.02 5.45 -12.29
C VAL A 106 13.41 4.04 -12.66
N GLU A 107 14.65 3.67 -12.36
CA GLU A 107 15.10 2.28 -12.45
C GLU A 107 14.82 1.56 -11.11
N PRO A 108 14.35 0.31 -11.13
CA PRO A 108 14.15 -0.47 -9.91
C PRO A 108 15.45 -0.54 -9.10
N GLN A 109 15.41 -0.03 -7.86
CA GLN A 109 16.56 -0.11 -6.97
C GLN A 109 16.59 -1.46 -6.26
N ALA A 110 17.81 -1.94 -5.99
CA ALA A 110 18.00 -3.03 -5.05
C ALA A 110 17.42 -2.63 -3.68
N PRO A 111 16.86 -3.59 -2.90
CA PRO A 111 16.28 -3.30 -1.60
C PRO A 111 17.33 -2.62 -0.70
N PRO A 112 16.93 -1.60 0.08
CA PRO A 112 17.85 -0.97 1.02
C PRO A 112 18.37 -2.00 2.02
N PRO A 113 19.59 -1.82 2.57
CA PRO A 113 20.11 -2.72 3.59
C PRO A 113 19.14 -2.80 4.78
N PRO A 114 19.05 -3.95 5.46
CA PRO A 114 18.14 -4.10 6.59
C PRO A 114 18.40 -3.02 7.64
N TRP A 115 17.34 -2.44 8.20
CA TRP A 115 17.50 -1.45 9.25
C TRP A 115 18.33 -2.02 10.41
N PRO A 116 19.19 -1.18 11.03
CA PRO A 116 19.86 -1.59 12.25
C PRO A 116 18.80 -1.98 13.28
N LYS A 117 18.99 -3.14 13.92
CA LYS A 117 18.09 -3.59 14.98
C LYS A 117 18.03 -2.48 16.04
N ILE A 118 16.88 -1.80 16.15
CA ILE A 118 16.65 -0.87 17.25
C ILE A 118 16.76 -1.72 18.51
N ALA A 119 17.81 -1.49 19.30
CA ALA A 119 17.94 -2.11 20.61
C ALA A 119 16.64 -1.81 21.36
N ARG A 120 15.90 -2.86 21.75
CA ARG A 120 14.68 -2.69 22.54
C ARG A 120 15.06 -1.82 23.73
N GLN A 121 14.64 -0.56 23.74
CA GLN A 121 14.74 0.25 24.94
C GLN A 121 13.92 -0.51 25.98
N SER A 122 14.60 -0.97 27.02
CA SER A 122 13.96 -1.59 28.17
C SER A 122 12.91 -0.59 28.67
N ARG A 123 11.63 -0.93 28.51
CA ARG A 123 10.54 -0.13 29.08
C ARG A 123 10.92 0.12 30.54
N PRO A 124 10.96 1.37 31.03
CA PRO A 124 11.20 1.61 32.45
C PRO A 124 10.16 0.82 33.22
N ARG A 125 10.61 -0.03 34.16
CA ARG A 125 9.71 -0.81 35.02
C ARG A 125 8.66 0.14 35.61
N ALA A 126 7.39 -0.23 35.49
CA ALA A 126 6.30 0.53 36.08
C ALA A 126 6.63 0.85 37.55
N ARG A 127 6.56 2.13 37.92
CA ARG A 127 6.71 2.53 39.33
C ARG A 127 5.59 1.83 40.13
N PRO A 128 5.90 1.15 41.25
CA PRO A 128 4.85 0.56 42.07
C PRO A 128 3.88 1.64 42.53
N SER A 129 2.58 1.40 42.34
CA SER A 129 1.51 2.27 42.78
C SER A 129 1.64 2.51 44.28
N ARG A 130 1.92 3.75 44.68
CA ARG A 130 1.77 4.16 46.08
C ARG A 130 0.29 4.04 46.41
N ARG A 131 -0.07 3.06 47.24
CA ARG A 131 -1.38 3.05 47.91
C ARG A 131 -1.41 4.27 48.82
N ILE A 132 -2.35 5.17 48.55
CA ILE A 132 -2.70 6.25 49.48
C ILE A 132 -3.47 5.58 50.62
N ALA A 133 -2.98 5.76 51.84
CA ALA A 133 -3.65 5.35 53.07
C ALA A 133 -4.67 6.41 53.48
#